data_AF-A0A966ZG30-F1
#
_entry.id   AF-A0A966ZG30-F1
#
_cell.length_a   1.000
_cell.length_b   1.000
_cell.length_c   1.000
_cell.angle_alpha   90.00
_cell.angle_beta   90.00
_cell.angle_gamma   90.00
#
_symmetry.space_group_name_H-M   'P 1'
#
loop_
_entity.id
_entity.type
_entity.pdbx_description
1 polymer ?
#
loop_
_entity_poly.entity_id
_entity_poly.type
_entity_poly.pdbx_seq_one_letter_code
_entity_poly.pdbx_strand_id
1 'polypeptide(L)'
;MPWSGLREVHQTQVLKAKSLDKTPCFHCRLLWAEALVWGRVPNTPGEKKILLLKPRGFCAGVVRAIDVVKIALGAYGAPIYVRKEIVHNKHVVDELRELGAVFVEELAEVPDNGRAIFSAHGVSPEVRRQGKERGLQIIDATCPLVTKVHLEAVKFAREGYSMVLIGHKNHDEVVGTLGEAPDKMVLVESVEDVDALEVPDPSKIAYLTQTTLSLDETKHIV
;
A
#
# COMPACT_ATOMS: atom_id res chain seq x y z
N MET A 1 -5.18 30.43 2.50
CA MET A 1 -5.36 30.77 3.94
C MET A 1 -4.70 29.67 4.78
N PRO A 2 -4.09 29.93 5.94
CA PRO A 2 -3.44 28.87 6.70
C PRO A 2 -4.48 28.04 7.47
N TRP A 3 -4.59 26.76 7.15
CA TRP A 3 -5.49 25.79 7.78
C TRP A 3 -4.97 25.44 9.20
N SER A 4 -5.36 26.22 10.21
CA SER A 4 -4.84 26.12 11.59
C SER A 4 -5.26 24.84 12.34
N GLY A 5 -6.12 24.00 11.75
CA GLY A 5 -6.64 22.75 12.33
C GLY A 5 -6.19 21.47 11.63
N LEU A 6 -5.21 21.54 10.71
CA LEU A 6 -4.79 20.41 9.89
C LEU A 6 -4.18 19.30 10.75
N ARG A 7 -4.79 18.10 10.72
CA ARG A 7 -4.17 16.89 11.28
C ARG A 7 -3.51 16.08 10.17
N GLU A 8 -2.20 15.93 10.31
CA GLU A 8 -1.39 15.06 9.44
C GLU A 8 -1.32 13.64 10.02
N VAL A 9 -1.48 12.63 9.15
CA VAL A 9 -1.07 11.26 9.45
C VAL A 9 0.18 10.93 8.64
N HIS A 10 1.35 11.07 9.26
CA HIS A 10 2.57 10.53 8.69
C HIS A 10 2.54 8.98 8.66
N GLN A 11 2.85 8.42 7.49
CA GLN A 11 3.46 7.09 7.41
C GLN A 11 4.98 7.19 7.26
N THR A 12 5.67 7.82 8.21
CA THR A 12 7.11 7.54 8.37
C THR A 12 7.29 6.23 9.14
N GLN A 13 7.13 5.11 8.43
CA GLN A 13 7.92 3.92 8.73
C GLN A 13 9.01 3.79 7.67
N VAL A 14 10.00 4.70 7.72
CA VAL A 14 11.37 4.16 7.73
C VAL A 14 11.37 3.20 8.92
N LEU A 15 11.65 1.93 8.68
CA LEU A 15 11.92 0.96 9.74
C LEU A 15 12.86 1.60 10.78
N LYS A 16 12.31 2.21 11.84
CA LYS A 16 13.09 2.57 13.02
C LYS A 16 13.36 1.24 13.67
N ALA A 17 14.55 0.70 13.42
CA ALA A 17 15.15 -0.26 14.33
C ALA A 17 14.98 0.32 15.73
N LYS A 18 14.12 -0.32 16.54
CA LYS A 18 13.91 0.08 17.93
C LYS A 18 15.27 0.12 18.59
N SER A 19 15.65 1.30 19.08
CA SER A 19 16.69 1.45 20.09
C SER A 19 16.25 0.65 21.31
N LEU A 20 16.63 -0.62 21.34
CA LEU A 20 16.58 -1.42 22.55
C LEU A 20 17.83 -1.12 23.37
N ASP A 21 17.56 -1.08 24.66
CA ASP A 21 18.39 -0.66 25.75
C ASP A 21 19.78 -1.32 25.77
N LYS A 22 20.71 -0.57 26.36
CA LYS A 22 22.14 -0.80 26.37
C LYS A 22 22.49 -2.01 27.22
N THR A 23 22.60 -3.19 26.60
CA THR A 23 23.51 -4.25 27.08
C THR A 23 23.88 -5.17 25.90
N PRO A 24 25.16 -5.25 25.50
CA PRO A 24 25.51 -5.99 24.29
C PRO A 24 25.52 -7.49 24.58
N CYS A 25 24.57 -8.23 24.01
CA CYS A 25 24.71 -9.67 23.80
C CYS A 25 25.88 -9.93 22.84
N PHE A 26 26.73 -10.91 23.18
CA PHE A 26 27.97 -11.27 22.47
C PHE A 26 27.77 -11.55 20.96
N HIS A 27 26.54 -11.82 20.52
CA HIS A 27 26.19 -12.08 19.12
C HIS A 27 25.97 -10.82 18.27
N CYS A 28 25.81 -9.63 18.87
CA CYS A 28 25.58 -8.38 18.13
C CYS A 28 26.88 -7.64 17.74
N ARG A 29 28.04 -8.09 18.23
CA ARG A 29 29.36 -7.51 17.87
C ARG A 29 29.82 -7.84 16.45
N LEU A 30 29.22 -8.84 15.78
CA LEU A 30 29.62 -9.25 14.43
C LEU A 30 28.98 -8.40 13.32
N LEU A 31 27.80 -7.80 13.55
CA LEU A 31 27.09 -7.02 12.51
C LEU A 31 27.54 -5.56 12.41
N TRP A 32 28.23 -5.02 13.42
CA TRP A 32 28.80 -3.66 13.35
C TRP A 32 30.25 -3.64 12.84
N ALA A 33 30.90 -4.79 12.70
CA ALA A 33 32.25 -4.89 12.14
C ALA A 33 32.27 -4.94 10.60
N GLU A 34 31.16 -5.29 9.95
CA GLU A 34 31.09 -5.40 8.48
C GLU A 34 30.73 -4.09 7.76
N ALA A 35 30.24 -3.08 8.48
CA ALA A 35 29.90 -1.77 7.90
C ALA A 35 31.15 -0.92 7.50
N LEU A 36 32.35 -1.38 7.82
CA LEU A 36 33.63 -0.77 7.40
C LEU A 36 34.28 -1.47 6.19
N VAL A 37 33.63 -2.48 5.61
CA VAL A 37 34.08 -3.15 4.36
C VAL A 37 33.30 -2.61 3.16
N TRP A 38 33.07 -1.30 3.10
CA TRP A 38 32.76 -0.65 1.82
C TRP A 38 34.09 -0.44 1.09
N GLY A 39 34.57 -1.50 0.43
CA GLY A 39 35.65 -1.37 -0.53
C GLY A 39 35.26 -0.28 -1.52
N ARG A 40 36.01 0.83 -1.56
CA ARG A 40 35.91 1.81 -2.64
C ARG A 40 36.15 1.03 -3.92
N VAL A 41 35.12 0.85 -4.75
CA VAL A 41 35.31 0.33 -6.10
C VAL A 41 36.19 1.35 -6.81
N PRO A 42 37.44 1.01 -7.19
CA PRO A 42 38.35 1.98 -7.79
C PRO A 42 37.70 2.65 -8.99
N ASN A 43 37.89 3.96 -9.12
CA ASN A 43 37.37 4.72 -10.25
C ASN A 43 38.39 4.75 -11.37
N THR A 44 38.42 3.68 -12.16
CA THR A 44 39.19 3.61 -13.40
C THR A 44 38.42 4.37 -14.49
N PRO A 45 38.95 5.47 -15.04
CA PRO A 45 38.32 6.15 -16.17
C PRO A 45 38.17 5.18 -17.36
N GLY A 46 36.95 5.02 -17.88
CA GLY A 46 36.64 4.15 -19.01
C GLY A 46 36.00 2.80 -18.67
N GLU A 47 35.90 2.43 -17.39
CA GLU A 47 35.25 1.18 -16.96
C GLU A 47 33.76 1.40 -16.68
N LYS A 48 32.88 0.62 -17.33
CA LYS A 48 31.44 0.65 -17.06
C LYS A 48 31.15 0.02 -15.71
N LYS A 49 30.41 0.74 -14.85
CA LYS A 49 30.03 0.27 -13.52
C LYS A 49 28.54 0.01 -13.43
N ILE A 50 28.18 -1.10 -12.79
CA ILE A 50 26.79 -1.39 -12.39
C ILE A 50 26.70 -1.15 -10.89
N LEU A 51 25.87 -0.19 -10.49
CA LEU A 51 25.62 0.13 -9.09
C LEU A 51 24.25 -0.45 -8.68
N LEU A 52 24.25 -1.31 -7.66
CA LEU A 52 23.03 -1.92 -7.12
C LEU A 52 22.64 -1.25 -5.81
N LEU A 53 21.56 -0.47 -5.85
CA LEU A 53 21.06 0.25 -4.68
C LEU A 53 20.44 -0.70 -3.63
N LYS A 54 20.45 -0.27 -2.37
CA LYS A 54 19.75 -0.91 -1.25
C LYS A 54 19.06 0.18 -0.40
N PRO A 55 17.78 0.00 0.00
CA PRO A 55 16.91 -1.14 -0.30
C PRO A 55 16.45 -1.17 -1.77
N ARG A 56 16.09 -2.36 -2.28
CA ARG A 56 15.48 -2.57 -3.61
C ARG A 56 14.64 -3.85 -3.60
N GLY A 57 13.68 -3.96 -4.50
CA GLY A 57 12.86 -5.16 -4.67
C GLY A 57 11.61 -5.17 -3.79
N PHE A 58 11.18 -6.35 -3.34
CA PHE A 58 9.90 -6.52 -2.65
C PHE A 58 9.89 -5.95 -1.23
N CYS A 59 8.81 -5.26 -0.91
CA CYS A 59 8.49 -4.89 0.48
C CYS A 59 7.73 -6.03 1.17
N ALA A 60 7.59 -5.96 2.50
CA ALA A 60 6.89 -6.96 3.29
C ALA A 60 5.42 -7.16 2.85
N GLY A 61 4.74 -6.08 2.42
CA GLY A 61 3.37 -6.15 1.91
C GLY A 61 3.26 -6.97 0.62
N VAL A 62 4.18 -6.75 -0.32
CA VAL A 62 4.25 -7.51 -1.59
C VAL A 62 4.54 -8.99 -1.33
N VAL A 63 5.54 -9.30 -0.51
CA VAL A 63 5.88 -10.70 -0.17
C VAL A 63 4.66 -11.41 0.44
N ARG A 64 4.03 -10.78 1.44
CA ARG A 64 2.82 -11.34 2.07
C ARG A 64 1.71 -11.60 1.06
N ALA A 65 1.44 -10.66 0.16
CA ALA A 65 0.34 -10.80 -0.80
C ALA A 65 0.56 -11.96 -1.78
N ILE A 66 1.79 -12.12 -2.27
CA ILE A 66 2.18 -13.25 -3.12
C ILE A 66 2.04 -14.57 -2.36
N ASP A 67 2.54 -14.62 -1.12
CA ASP A 67 2.47 -15.81 -0.27
C ASP A 67 1.03 -16.22 0.01
N VAL A 68 0.12 -15.27 0.24
CA VAL A 68 -1.31 -15.56 0.45
C VAL A 68 -1.91 -16.31 -0.74
N VAL A 69 -1.59 -15.91 -1.97
CA VAL A 69 -2.08 -16.62 -3.18
C VAL A 69 -1.47 -18.02 -3.26
N LYS A 70 -0.15 -18.16 -3.07
CA LYS A 70 0.54 -19.45 -3.11
C LYS A 70 0.03 -20.42 -2.04
N ILE A 71 -0.16 -19.94 -0.81
CA ILE A 71 -0.72 -20.73 0.30
C ILE A 71 -2.16 -21.15 0.00
N ALA A 72 -2.99 -20.25 -0.55
CA ALA A 72 -4.36 -20.59 -0.91
C ALA A 72 -4.40 -21.67 -2.01
N LEU A 73 -3.58 -21.55 -3.05
CA LEU A 73 -3.46 -22.58 -4.09
C LEU A 73 -2.98 -23.92 -3.52
N GLY A 74 -1.98 -23.91 -2.63
CA GLY A 74 -1.50 -25.13 -1.99
C GLY A 74 -2.52 -25.78 -1.05
N ALA A 75 -3.32 -24.98 -0.34
CA ALA A 75 -4.30 -25.48 0.62
C ALA A 75 -5.62 -25.93 -0.02
N TYR A 76 -6.05 -25.28 -1.10
CA TYR A 76 -7.39 -25.47 -1.67
C TYR A 76 -7.40 -25.94 -3.13
N GLY A 77 -6.24 -25.97 -3.80
CA GLY A 77 -6.14 -26.25 -5.23
C GLY A 77 -6.59 -25.09 -6.11
N ALA A 78 -6.44 -25.26 -7.42
CA ALA A 78 -6.93 -24.33 -8.43
C ALA A 78 -8.41 -24.60 -8.78
N PRO A 79 -9.19 -23.59 -9.20
CA PRO A 79 -8.78 -22.19 -9.36
C PRO A 79 -8.89 -21.38 -8.05
N ILE A 80 -7.99 -20.40 -7.88
CA ILE A 80 -8.11 -19.33 -6.90
C ILE A 80 -8.29 -18.01 -7.62
N TYR A 81 -9.37 -17.31 -7.37
CA TYR A 81 -9.64 -16.03 -8.02
C TYR A 81 -8.93 -14.90 -7.26
N VAL A 82 -8.37 -13.94 -7.98
CA VAL A 82 -7.76 -12.75 -7.39
C VAL A 82 -8.40 -11.53 -8.06
N ARG A 83 -8.99 -10.64 -7.25
CA ARG A 83 -9.60 -9.41 -7.77
C ARG A 83 -8.51 -8.38 -8.05
N LYS A 84 -8.44 -7.93 -9.30
CA LYS A 84 -7.32 -7.17 -9.90
C LYS A 84 -6.01 -7.93 -9.77
N GLU A 85 -4.92 -7.38 -10.28
CA GLU A 85 -3.60 -7.96 -10.08
C GLU A 85 -3.21 -7.94 -8.59
N ILE A 86 -2.59 -9.03 -8.10
CA ILE A 86 -2.19 -9.14 -6.68
C ILE A 86 -1.21 -8.03 -6.29
N VAL A 87 -0.32 -7.69 -7.23
CA VAL A 87 0.64 -6.58 -7.25
C VAL A 87 0.86 -6.18 -8.71
N HIS A 88 1.21 -4.92 -8.99
CA HIS A 88 1.49 -4.44 -10.35
C HIS A 88 2.86 -4.93 -10.89
N ASN A 89 3.01 -6.24 -11.08
CA ASN A 89 4.20 -6.86 -11.65
C ASN A 89 3.82 -8.04 -12.54
N LYS A 90 3.97 -7.86 -13.85
CA LYS A 90 3.61 -8.86 -14.87
C LYS A 90 4.24 -10.22 -14.63
N HIS A 91 5.53 -10.30 -14.25
CA HIS A 91 6.20 -11.58 -14.02
C HIS A 91 5.58 -12.34 -12.85
N VAL A 92 5.27 -11.65 -11.75
CA VAL A 92 4.60 -12.25 -10.58
C VAL A 92 3.20 -12.71 -10.95
N VAL A 93 2.45 -11.90 -11.68
CA VAL A 93 1.08 -12.24 -12.10
C VAL A 93 1.08 -13.46 -13.03
N ASP A 94 2.00 -13.51 -14.00
CA ASP A 94 2.11 -14.63 -14.93
C ASP A 94 2.54 -15.93 -14.21
N GLU A 95 3.50 -15.88 -13.27
CA GLU A 95 3.88 -17.02 -12.43
C GLU A 95 2.69 -17.58 -11.64
N LEU A 96 1.87 -16.69 -11.05
CA LEU A 96 0.69 -17.12 -10.29
C LEU A 96 -0.42 -17.68 -11.20
N ARG A 97 -0.57 -17.17 -12.43
CA ARG A 97 -1.48 -17.74 -13.42
C ARG A 97 -1.09 -19.16 -13.80
N GLU A 98 0.20 -19.41 -14.01
CA GLU A 98 0.74 -20.75 -14.28
C GLU A 98 0.46 -21.73 -13.13
N LEU A 99 0.44 -21.24 -11.89
CA LEU A 99 0.08 -22.03 -10.71
C LEU A 99 -1.43 -22.23 -10.52
N GLY A 100 -2.28 -21.60 -11.33
CA GLY A 100 -3.74 -21.77 -11.30
C GLY A 100 -4.52 -20.61 -10.64
N ALA A 101 -3.89 -19.46 -10.42
CA ALA A 101 -4.62 -18.24 -10.05
C ALA A 101 -5.34 -17.65 -11.27
N VAL A 102 -6.57 -17.17 -11.07
CA VAL A 102 -7.38 -16.50 -12.09
C VAL A 102 -7.60 -15.06 -11.67
N PHE A 103 -6.98 -14.12 -12.37
CA PHE A 103 -7.14 -12.70 -12.12
C PHE A 103 -8.39 -12.19 -12.82
N VAL A 104 -9.28 -11.54 -12.06
CA VAL A 104 -10.55 -10.99 -12.54
C VAL A 104 -10.62 -9.50 -12.27
N GLU A 105 -11.35 -8.75 -13.08
CA GLU A 105 -11.53 -7.33 -12.87
C GLU A 105 -12.54 -7.06 -11.76
N GLU A 106 -13.65 -7.79 -11.76
CA GLU A 106 -14.74 -7.63 -10.80
C GLU A 106 -15.16 -8.95 -10.16
N LEU A 107 -15.72 -8.85 -8.95
CA LEU A 107 -16.16 -10.05 -8.24
C LEU A 107 -17.25 -10.81 -9.00
N ALA A 108 -18.06 -10.14 -9.83
CA ALA A 108 -19.13 -10.77 -10.62
C ALA A 108 -18.62 -11.90 -11.55
N GLU A 109 -17.34 -11.87 -11.93
CA GLU A 109 -16.70 -12.88 -12.77
C GLU A 109 -16.34 -14.16 -11.98
N VAL A 110 -16.32 -14.08 -10.65
CA VAL A 110 -16.06 -15.24 -9.77
C VAL A 110 -17.34 -16.07 -9.66
N PRO A 111 -17.30 -17.39 -9.89
CA PRO A 111 -18.44 -18.27 -9.68
C PRO A 111 -18.98 -18.24 -8.24
N ASP A 112 -20.26 -18.55 -8.06
CA ASP A 112 -20.87 -18.62 -6.73
C ASP A 112 -20.15 -19.63 -5.83
N ASN A 113 -20.04 -19.30 -4.53
CA ASN A 113 -19.24 -20.03 -3.55
C ASN A 113 -17.75 -20.16 -3.89
N GLY A 114 -17.27 -19.47 -4.93
CA GLY A 114 -15.87 -19.41 -5.31
C GLY A 114 -15.00 -18.74 -4.25
N ARG A 115 -13.70 -19.06 -4.27
CA ARG A 115 -12.71 -18.46 -3.37
C ARG A 115 -12.00 -17.32 -4.10
N ALA A 116 -12.08 -16.13 -3.53
CA ALA A 116 -11.47 -14.93 -4.10
C ALA A 116 -10.51 -14.26 -3.11
N ILE A 117 -9.46 -13.64 -3.63
CA ILE A 117 -8.45 -12.91 -2.89
C ILE A 117 -8.52 -11.43 -3.27
N PHE A 118 -8.57 -10.53 -2.29
CA PHE A 118 -8.36 -9.10 -2.53
C PHE A 118 -6.87 -8.79 -2.61
N SER A 119 -6.49 -7.94 -3.58
CA SER A 119 -5.09 -7.59 -3.84
C SER A 119 -4.43 -6.79 -2.70
N ALA A 120 -3.11 -6.60 -2.79
CA ALA A 120 -2.36 -5.85 -1.79
C ALA A 120 -2.77 -4.38 -1.67
N HIS A 121 -3.36 -3.82 -2.74
CA HIS A 121 -3.80 -2.42 -2.84
C HIS A 121 -5.08 -2.12 -2.05
N GLY A 122 -5.77 -3.15 -1.54
CA GLY A 122 -7.03 -2.96 -0.84
C GLY A 122 -8.24 -2.81 -1.75
N VAL A 123 -9.42 -2.84 -1.15
CA VAL A 123 -10.71 -2.70 -1.83
C VAL A 123 -11.67 -1.89 -0.97
N SER A 124 -12.66 -1.26 -1.60
CA SER A 124 -13.68 -0.47 -0.92
C SER A 124 -14.63 -1.36 -0.07
N PRO A 125 -15.32 -0.77 0.92
CA PRO A 125 -16.38 -1.45 1.69
C PRO A 125 -17.47 -2.06 0.82
N GLU A 126 -17.79 -1.41 -0.31
CA GLU A 126 -18.77 -1.89 -1.29
C GLU A 126 -18.36 -3.24 -1.88
N VAL A 127 -17.12 -3.36 -2.35
CA VAL A 127 -16.58 -4.62 -2.89
C VAL A 127 -16.57 -5.72 -1.83
N ARG A 128 -16.24 -5.38 -0.57
CA ARG A 128 -16.32 -6.32 0.56
C ARG A 128 -17.75 -6.81 0.78
N ARG A 129 -18.74 -5.91 0.70
CA ARG A 129 -20.16 -6.24 0.85
C ARG A 129 -20.63 -7.18 -0.27
N GLN A 130 -20.28 -6.90 -1.52
CA GLN A 130 -20.60 -7.75 -2.66
C GLN A 130 -20.07 -9.18 -2.49
N GLY A 131 -18.82 -9.35 -2.04
CA GLY A 131 -18.26 -10.67 -1.75
C GLY A 131 -19.05 -11.43 -0.70
N LYS A 132 -19.49 -10.75 0.37
CA LYS A 132 -20.32 -11.33 1.43
C LYS A 132 -21.72 -11.70 0.95
N GLU A 133 -22.40 -10.80 0.24
CA GLU A 133 -23.76 -10.99 -0.28
C GLU A 133 -23.83 -12.17 -1.26
N ARG A 134 -22.75 -12.36 -2.05
CA ARG A 134 -22.61 -13.50 -2.96
C ARG A 134 -22.13 -14.80 -2.30
N GLY A 135 -21.87 -14.79 -1.00
CA GLY A 135 -21.38 -15.97 -0.28
C GLY A 135 -19.99 -16.44 -0.74
N LEU A 136 -19.16 -15.55 -1.29
CA LEU A 136 -17.81 -15.89 -1.72
C LEU A 136 -16.90 -16.17 -0.51
N GLN A 137 -15.97 -17.10 -0.68
CA GLN A 137 -14.94 -17.39 0.32
C GLN A 137 -13.79 -16.39 0.14
N ILE A 138 -13.87 -15.25 0.83
CA ILE A 138 -12.91 -14.15 0.67
C ILE A 138 -11.68 -14.33 1.56
N ILE A 139 -10.49 -14.13 0.99
CA ILE A 139 -9.21 -13.96 1.70
C ILE A 139 -8.67 -12.57 1.40
N ASP A 140 -8.27 -11.83 2.44
CA ASP A 140 -7.81 -10.44 2.28
C ASP A 140 -6.28 -10.34 2.33
N ALA A 141 -5.66 -10.09 1.16
CA ALA A 141 -4.22 -9.88 1.04
C ALA A 141 -3.81 -8.40 1.12
N THR A 142 -4.73 -7.47 1.43
CA THR A 142 -4.44 -6.04 1.59
C THR A 142 -3.20 -5.81 2.46
N CYS A 143 -2.30 -4.93 2.01
CA CYS A 143 -1.13 -4.55 2.78
C CYS A 143 -1.55 -3.90 4.11
N PRO A 144 -0.99 -4.28 5.27
CA PRO A 144 -1.35 -3.67 6.54
C PRO A 144 -1.15 -2.15 6.60
N LEU A 145 -0.24 -1.59 5.80
CA LEU A 145 -0.05 -0.15 5.69
C LEU A 145 -1.20 0.54 4.94
N VAL A 146 -1.79 -0.13 3.94
CA VAL A 146 -3.01 0.34 3.26
C VAL A 146 -4.20 0.22 4.19
N THR A 147 -4.34 -0.91 4.90
CA THR A 147 -5.38 -1.07 5.93
C THR A 147 -5.33 0.03 6.98
N LYS A 148 -4.12 0.48 7.38
CA LYS A 148 -3.98 1.63 8.28
C LYS A 148 -4.60 2.90 7.68
N VAL A 149 -4.36 3.20 6.41
CA VAL A 149 -4.96 4.38 5.74
C VAL A 149 -6.48 4.28 5.74
N HIS A 150 -7.04 3.11 5.41
CA HIS A 150 -8.49 2.87 5.46
C HIS A 150 -9.06 3.08 6.87
N LEU A 151 -8.37 2.63 7.92
CA LEU A 151 -8.83 2.80 9.29
C LEU A 151 -8.79 4.26 9.75
N GLU A 152 -7.76 5.03 9.36
CA GLU A 152 -7.70 6.47 9.67
C GLU A 152 -8.79 7.25 8.91
N ALA A 153 -9.07 6.88 7.66
CA ALA A 153 -10.20 7.41 6.90
C ALA A 153 -11.54 7.25 7.63
N VAL A 154 -11.86 6.03 8.06
CA VAL A 154 -13.08 5.74 8.81
C VAL A 154 -13.12 6.51 10.14
N LYS A 155 -11.98 6.61 10.83
CA LYS A 155 -11.87 7.34 12.10
C LYS A 155 -12.12 8.84 11.90
N PHE A 156 -11.46 9.48 10.95
CA PHE A 156 -11.63 10.91 10.67
C PHE A 156 -13.06 11.23 10.22
N ALA A 157 -13.68 10.38 9.40
CA ALA A 157 -15.08 10.51 9.05
C ALA A 157 -16.00 10.50 10.28
N ARG A 158 -15.78 9.56 11.23
CA ARG A 158 -16.54 9.48 12.49
C ARG A 158 -16.31 10.68 13.39
N GLU A 159 -15.08 11.20 13.43
CA GLU A 159 -14.74 12.41 14.17
C GLU A 159 -15.29 13.67 13.49
N GLY A 160 -15.82 13.57 12.26
CA GLY A 160 -16.45 14.65 11.52
C GLY A 160 -15.47 15.55 10.76
N TYR A 161 -14.30 15.03 10.41
CA TYR A 161 -13.32 15.72 9.57
C TYR A 161 -13.72 15.64 8.09
N SER A 162 -13.44 16.72 7.35
CA SER A 162 -13.26 16.65 5.90
C SER A 162 -11.84 16.15 5.61
N MET A 163 -11.67 15.34 4.59
CA MET A 163 -10.41 14.70 4.26
C MET A 163 -9.96 15.05 2.86
N VAL A 164 -8.67 15.35 2.72
CA VAL A 164 -8.00 15.43 1.43
C VAL A 164 -7.22 14.14 1.23
N LEU A 165 -7.58 13.36 0.22
CA LEU A 165 -6.78 12.21 -0.19
C LEU A 165 -5.82 12.67 -1.29
N ILE A 166 -4.52 12.63 -1.02
CA ILE A 166 -3.48 12.89 -2.01
C ILE A 166 -3.13 11.58 -2.68
N GLY A 167 -3.31 11.47 -4.00
CA GLY A 167 -2.98 10.26 -4.74
C GLY A 167 -3.53 10.26 -6.15
N HIS A 168 -3.08 9.31 -6.98
CA HIS A 168 -3.44 9.32 -8.40
C HIS A 168 -4.84 8.75 -8.64
N LYS A 169 -5.61 9.45 -9.47
CA LYS A 169 -6.95 9.01 -9.86
C LYS A 169 -6.90 7.65 -10.54
N ASN A 170 -7.91 6.83 -10.27
CA ASN A 170 -8.07 5.46 -10.77
C ASN A 170 -7.04 4.43 -10.28
N HIS A 171 -6.09 4.79 -9.40
CA HIS A 171 -5.26 3.78 -8.75
C HIS A 171 -6.09 2.94 -7.77
N ASP A 172 -5.95 1.61 -7.78
CA ASP A 172 -6.76 0.69 -6.96
C ASP A 172 -6.79 1.08 -5.47
N GLU A 173 -5.63 1.45 -4.92
CA GLU A 173 -5.51 1.91 -3.52
C GLU A 173 -6.32 3.18 -3.24
N VAL A 174 -6.32 4.12 -4.19
CA VAL A 174 -7.05 5.39 -4.08
C VAL A 174 -8.56 5.13 -4.16
N VAL A 175 -9.00 4.29 -5.11
CA VAL A 175 -10.41 3.88 -5.24
C VAL A 175 -10.88 3.16 -3.98
N GLY A 176 -10.05 2.26 -3.42
CA GLY A 176 -10.33 1.56 -2.18
C GLY A 176 -10.48 2.52 -1.00
N THR A 177 -9.55 3.47 -0.85
CA THR A 177 -9.53 4.45 0.25
C THR A 177 -10.69 5.44 0.16
N LEU A 178 -10.97 5.99 -1.03
CA LEU A 178 -12.13 6.88 -1.24
C LEU A 178 -13.45 6.21 -0.84
N GLY A 179 -13.57 4.90 -1.12
CA GLY A 179 -14.75 4.13 -0.76
C GLY A 179 -15.01 4.00 0.74
N GLU A 180 -14.02 4.24 1.61
CA GLU A 180 -14.20 4.18 3.07
C GLU A 180 -15.02 5.35 3.62
N ALA A 181 -14.95 6.53 2.98
CA ALA A 181 -15.74 7.71 3.37
C ALA A 181 -16.00 8.65 2.17
N PRO A 182 -16.77 8.22 1.16
CA PRO A 182 -16.92 8.94 -0.11
C PRO A 182 -17.48 10.36 0.06
N ASP A 183 -18.37 10.59 1.02
CA ASP A 183 -18.99 11.91 1.26
C ASP A 183 -18.12 12.85 2.12
N LYS A 184 -16.94 12.39 2.55
CA LYS A 184 -16.03 13.13 3.43
C LYS A 184 -14.64 13.34 2.82
N MET A 185 -14.38 12.81 1.63
CA MET A 185 -13.08 12.89 0.99
C MET A 185 -13.14 13.66 -0.33
N VAL A 186 -12.09 14.43 -0.60
CA VAL A 186 -11.79 15.01 -1.91
C VAL A 186 -10.42 14.50 -2.35
N LEU A 187 -10.30 14.07 -3.61
CA LEU A 187 -9.04 13.64 -4.21
C LEU A 187 -8.26 14.85 -4.73
N VAL A 188 -6.96 14.87 -4.48
CA VAL A 188 -6.01 15.88 -4.95
C VAL A 188 -4.81 15.16 -5.58
N GLU A 189 -4.43 15.59 -6.78
CA GLU A 189 -3.28 15.05 -7.53
C GLU A 189 -2.15 16.10 -7.67
N SER A 190 -2.46 17.38 -7.48
CA SER A 190 -1.55 18.49 -7.79
C SER A 190 -1.72 19.69 -6.83
N VAL A 191 -0.80 20.65 -6.90
CA VAL A 191 -0.92 21.91 -6.13
C VAL A 191 -2.10 22.74 -6.63
N GLU A 192 -2.37 22.69 -7.94
CA GLU A 192 -3.50 23.36 -8.56
C GLU A 192 -4.85 22.82 -8.04
N ASP A 193 -4.95 21.52 -7.78
CA ASP A 193 -6.13 20.93 -7.15
C ASP A 193 -6.31 21.42 -5.70
N VAL A 194 -5.21 21.65 -4.97
CA VAL A 194 -5.26 22.26 -3.62
C VAL A 194 -5.72 23.70 -3.68
N ASP A 195 -5.23 24.48 -4.65
CA ASP A 195 -5.63 25.88 -4.84
C ASP A 195 -7.13 26.03 -5.17
N ALA A 196 -7.70 25.04 -5.86
CA ALA A 196 -9.12 24.97 -6.18
C ALA A 196 -9.97 24.27 -5.10
N LEU A 197 -9.36 23.78 -4.02
CA LEU A 197 -10.04 22.94 -3.04
C LEU A 197 -11.04 23.76 -2.20
N GLU A 198 -12.30 23.35 -2.26
CA GLU A 198 -13.34 23.80 -1.35
C GLU A 198 -13.70 22.70 -0.35
N VAL A 199 -13.70 23.04 0.93
CA VAL A 199 -14.07 22.12 2.02
C VAL A 199 -15.11 22.77 2.93
N PRO A 200 -16.10 21.99 3.43
CA PRO A 200 -17.18 22.54 4.24
C PRO A 200 -16.75 23.26 5.53
N ASP A 201 -15.73 22.74 6.21
CA ASP A 201 -15.22 23.32 7.46
C ASP A 201 -13.68 23.37 7.44
N PRO A 202 -13.10 24.55 7.15
CA PRO A 202 -11.66 24.78 7.18
C PRO A 202 -10.96 24.51 8.50
N SER A 203 -11.69 24.52 9.62
CA SER A 203 -11.11 24.27 10.94
C SER A 203 -10.93 22.78 11.25
N LYS A 204 -11.49 21.90 10.41
CA LYS A 204 -11.59 20.46 10.69
C LYS A 204 -11.25 19.60 9.48
N ILE A 205 -9.98 19.65 9.10
CA ILE A 205 -9.44 18.91 7.95
C ILE A 205 -8.33 17.96 8.40
N ALA A 206 -8.33 16.79 7.77
CA ALA A 206 -7.22 15.86 7.78
C ALA A 206 -6.80 15.56 6.34
N TYR A 207 -5.60 15.04 6.15
CA TYR A 207 -5.24 14.46 4.86
C TYR A 207 -4.65 13.06 5.02
N LEU A 208 -4.78 12.31 3.94
CA LEU A 208 -4.25 10.97 3.77
C LEU A 208 -3.49 10.94 2.45
N THR A 209 -2.54 10.03 2.32
CA THR A 209 -1.77 9.87 1.08
C THR A 209 -1.84 8.43 0.61
N GLN A 210 -1.84 8.23 -0.70
CA GLN A 210 -1.50 6.94 -1.29
C GLN A 210 -0.07 6.54 -0.86
N THR A 211 0.14 5.25 -0.57
CA THR A 211 1.36 4.75 0.06
C THR A 211 2.59 4.72 -0.85
N THR A 212 2.40 4.86 -2.16
CA THR A 212 3.45 4.71 -3.18
C THR A 212 3.78 6.00 -3.94
N LEU A 213 3.37 7.16 -3.42
CA LEU A 213 3.68 8.44 -4.07
C LEU A 213 5.16 8.79 -4.00
N SER A 214 5.60 9.63 -4.93
CA SER A 214 6.90 10.28 -4.84
C SER A 214 6.95 11.17 -3.60
N LEU A 215 8.03 11.06 -2.82
CA LEU A 215 8.24 11.90 -1.63
C LEU A 215 8.35 13.37 -1.99
N ASP A 216 9.02 13.69 -3.10
CA ASP A 216 9.22 15.07 -3.54
C ASP A 216 7.90 15.69 -4.02
N GLU A 217 7.14 14.95 -4.83
CA GLU A 217 5.81 15.37 -5.31
C GLU A 217 4.85 15.63 -4.15
N THR A 218 4.75 14.66 -3.23
CA THR A 218 3.85 14.78 -2.08
C THR A 218 4.23 15.96 -1.18
N LYS A 219 5.53 16.25 -1.03
CA LYS A 219 6.02 17.38 -0.24
C LYS A 219 5.62 18.74 -0.82
N HIS A 220 5.38 18.84 -2.12
CA HIS A 220 4.90 20.09 -2.73
C HIS A 220 3.41 20.30 -2.53
N ILE A 221 2.64 19.22 -2.35
CA ILE A 221 1.19 19.25 -2.15
C ILE A 221 0.82 19.52 -0.68
N VAL A 222 1.62 18.99 0.26
CA VAL A 222 1.47 19.16 1.73
C VAL A 222 2.03 20.51 2.20
#